data_AF-A0A966Q8V3-F1
#
_entry.id   AF-A0A966Q8V3-F1
#
_cell.length_a   1.000
_cell.length_b   1.000
_cell.length_c   1.000
_cell.angle_alpha   90.00
_cell.angle_beta   90.00
_cell.angle_gamma   90.00
#
_symmetry.space_group_name_H-M   'P 1'
#
loop_
_entity.id
_entity.type
_entity.pdbx_description
1 polymer ?
#
loop_
_entity_poly.entity_id
_entity_poly.type
_entity_poly.pdbx_seq_one_letter_code
_entity_poly.pdbx_strand_id
1 'polypeptide(L)'
;ATAEYIQASSRVGRSDVPGLVLTIYNNAKPRDRSVYESFFAFHACLYRGVEPTSVTPFAPRARDKALKPVWVATVRNLLVGMDANPMFATTRRHSPEVDKLIEVFRRRAEDIDYEESVSAVNDAKAALDEWSQWTAVRDYWKDSSNQSLLKSAEYLAARRAAGLQTGHTWSAPNSMRDVEPSVDFFLKD
;
A
#
# COMPACT_ATOMS: atom_id res chain seq x y z
N ALA A 1 19.08 14.96 15.05
CA ALA A 1 17.86 15.55 15.63
C ALA A 1 16.59 14.89 15.10
N THR A 2 16.02 15.28 13.94
CA THR A 2 14.72 14.74 13.46
C THR A 2 14.74 13.22 13.22
N ALA A 3 15.74 12.69 12.50
CA ALA A 3 15.84 11.25 12.25
C ALA A 3 16.01 10.42 13.54
N GLU A 4 16.82 10.90 14.48
CA GLU A 4 17.02 10.26 15.79
C GLU A 4 15.74 10.29 16.64
N TYR A 5 15.01 11.41 16.60
CA TYR A 5 13.72 11.53 17.27
C TYR A 5 12.72 10.51 16.73
N ILE A 6 12.63 10.35 15.41
CA ILE A 6 11.78 9.35 14.74
C ILE A 6 12.17 7.92 15.15
N GLN A 7 13.48 7.62 15.15
CA GLN A 7 13.99 6.31 15.55
C GLN A 7 13.73 6.01 17.03
N ALA A 8 13.83 7.01 17.91
CA ALA A 8 13.53 6.87 19.32
C ALA A 8 12.02 6.69 19.54
N SER A 9 11.19 7.61 19.02
CA SER A 9 9.74 7.61 19.24
C SER A 9 9.02 6.39 18.66
N SER A 10 9.55 5.78 17.60
CA SER A 10 9.02 4.52 17.03
C SER A 10 9.34 3.26 17.85
N ARG A 11 10.27 3.34 18.81
CA ARG A 11 10.76 2.20 19.59
C ARG A 11 10.24 2.13 21.03
N VAL A 12 9.62 3.19 21.55
CA VAL A 12 9.11 3.28 22.93
C VAL A 12 7.59 3.24 22.97
N GLY A 13 7.00 2.81 24.10
CA GLY A 13 5.54 2.84 24.29
C GLY A 13 4.77 1.70 23.60
N ARG A 14 5.38 0.52 23.41
CA ARG A 14 4.73 -0.63 22.77
C ARG A 14 3.96 -1.47 23.80
N SER A 15 2.74 -1.88 23.44
CA SER A 15 1.86 -2.68 24.30
C SER A 15 1.58 -1.95 25.63
N ASP A 16 1.60 -2.66 26.77
CA ASP A 16 1.22 -2.10 28.07
C ASP A 16 2.36 -1.33 28.77
N VAL A 17 3.51 -1.16 28.12
CA VAL A 17 4.68 -0.50 28.72
C VAL A 17 4.71 0.97 28.31
N PRO A 18 4.57 1.92 29.25
CA PRO A 18 4.67 3.35 28.93
C PRO A 18 6.09 3.70 28.44
N GLY A 19 6.16 4.55 27.42
CA GLY A 19 7.40 5.03 26.82
C GLY A 19 7.63 6.51 27.09
N LEU A 20 8.90 6.90 27.30
CA LEU A 20 9.30 8.30 27.44
C LEU A 20 10.41 8.63 26.44
N VAL A 21 10.20 9.69 25.64
CA VAL A 21 11.22 10.27 24.77
C VAL A 21 11.45 11.72 25.20
N LEU A 22 12.69 12.04 25.54
CA LEU A 22 13.11 13.40 25.87
C LEU A 22 13.95 13.95 24.72
N THR A 23 13.56 15.12 24.20
CA THR A 23 14.31 15.81 23.14
C THR A 23 14.80 17.14 23.67
N ILE A 24 16.11 17.38 23.58
CA ILE A 24 16.75 18.60 24.06
C ILE A 24 17.13 19.44 22.84
N TYR A 25 16.63 20.68 22.79
CA TYR A 25 16.86 21.63 21.70
C TYR A 25 17.82 22.74 22.15
N ASN A 26 18.69 23.20 21.25
CA ASN A 26 19.60 24.32 21.55
C ASN A 26 18.97 25.66 21.16
N ASN A 27 18.67 26.51 22.15
CA ASN A 27 18.05 27.82 21.92
C ASN A 27 18.90 28.77 21.05
N ALA A 28 20.22 28.60 20.98
CA ALA A 28 21.08 29.42 20.12
C ALA A 28 20.95 29.06 18.63
N LYS A 29 20.31 27.92 18.29
CA LYS A 29 20.10 27.49 16.91
C LYS A 29 18.68 27.84 16.45
N PRO A 30 18.50 28.74 15.46
CA PRO A 30 17.17 29.14 14.98
C PRO A 30 16.31 27.96 14.50
N ARG A 31 16.93 26.94 13.89
CA ARG A 31 16.25 25.71 13.45
C ARG A 31 15.65 24.93 14.62
N ASP A 32 16.42 24.71 15.68
CA ASP A 32 15.98 23.97 16.85
C ASP A 32 14.87 24.73 17.58
N ARG A 33 14.98 26.06 17.65
CA ARG A 33 13.93 26.93 18.19
C ARG A 33 12.63 26.81 17.40
N SER A 34 12.70 26.89 16.07
CA SER A 34 11.52 26.76 15.20
C SER A 34 10.83 25.40 15.38
N VAL A 35 11.58 24.31 15.50
CA VAL A 35 11.03 22.97 15.77
C VAL A 35 10.41 22.89 17.17
N TYR A 36 11.05 23.48 18.18
CA TYR A 36 10.51 23.52 19.54
C TYR A 36 9.19 24.29 19.61
N GLU A 37 9.14 25.48 18.99
CA GLU A 37 7.94 26.33 18.94
C GLU A 37 6.77 25.66 18.20
N SER A 38 7.08 24.82 17.20
CA SER A 38 6.08 24.10 16.39
C SER A 38 5.98 22.61 16.73
N PHE A 39 6.46 22.18 17.90
CA PHE A 39 6.71 20.76 18.19
C PHE A 39 5.50 19.85 17.99
N PHE A 40 4.31 20.28 18.42
CA PHE A 40 3.07 19.49 18.23
C PHE A 40 2.74 19.29 16.75
N ALA A 41 2.84 20.34 15.93
CA ALA A 41 2.59 20.27 14.49
C ALA A 41 3.66 19.42 13.79
N PHE A 42 4.93 19.60 14.18
CA PHE A 42 6.04 18.78 13.72
C PHE A 42 5.82 17.29 14.06
N HIS A 43 5.42 16.96 15.29
CA HIS A 43 5.15 15.60 15.74
C HIS A 43 3.94 14.99 15.02
N ALA A 44 2.85 15.74 14.84
CA ALA A 44 1.68 15.28 14.11
C ALA A 44 1.96 15.00 12.63
N CYS A 45 2.90 15.75 12.02
CA CYS A 45 3.31 15.56 10.63
C CYS A 45 4.65 14.81 10.50
N LEU A 46 5.11 14.15 11.56
CA LEU A 46 6.46 13.58 11.65
C LEU A 46 6.76 12.60 10.50
N TYR A 47 5.76 11.80 10.14
CA TYR A 47 5.85 10.82 9.06
C TYR A 47 5.58 11.39 7.66
N ARG A 48 5.17 12.66 7.53
CA ARG A 48 4.88 13.27 6.22
C ARG A 48 6.13 13.37 5.33
N GLY A 49 7.30 13.61 5.94
CA GLY A 49 8.58 13.73 5.25
C GLY A 49 9.45 12.48 5.30
N VAL A 50 8.95 11.40 5.92
CA VAL A 50 9.62 10.10 5.91
C VAL A 50 9.06 9.34 4.72
N GLU A 51 9.93 8.97 3.78
CA GLU A 51 9.55 8.04 2.71
C GLU A 51 8.87 6.83 3.36
N PRO A 52 7.61 6.53 3.02
CA PRO A 52 6.87 5.48 3.68
C PRO A 52 7.47 4.13 3.30
N THR A 53 8.43 3.66 4.09
CA THR A 53 8.81 2.25 4.05
C THR A 53 7.62 1.42 4.51
N SER A 54 7.27 0.38 3.75
CA SER A 54 6.10 -0.49 3.97
C SER A 54 6.22 -1.41 5.21
N VAL A 55 6.82 -0.91 6.29
CA VAL A 55 7.19 -1.71 7.47
C VAL A 55 6.02 -1.85 8.44
N THR A 56 5.14 -0.86 8.51
CA THR A 56 3.92 -0.93 9.33
C THR A 56 2.89 -1.80 8.60
N PRO A 57 2.51 -2.96 9.13
CA PRO A 57 1.49 -3.81 8.52
C PRO A 57 0.20 -3.03 8.32
N PHE A 58 -0.51 -3.30 7.23
CA PHE A 58 -1.79 -2.67 6.90
C PHE A 58 -1.84 -1.14 6.86
N ALA A 59 -0.74 -0.39 7.05
CA ALA A 59 -0.77 1.05 6.89
C ALA A 59 -1.29 1.45 5.50
N PRO A 60 -1.99 2.60 5.34
CA PRO A 60 -2.64 2.99 4.09
C PRO A 60 -1.74 2.86 2.85
N ARG A 61 -0.48 3.32 2.96
CA ARG A 61 0.51 3.23 1.87
C ARG A 61 0.88 1.79 1.50
N ALA A 62 0.95 0.89 2.48
CA ALA A 62 1.20 -0.52 2.22
C ALA A 62 0.00 -1.17 1.49
N ARG A 63 -1.23 -0.76 1.85
CA ARG A 63 -2.45 -1.24 1.20
C ARG A 63 -2.57 -0.72 -0.23
N ASP A 64 -2.34 0.56 -0.46
CA ASP A 64 -2.32 1.17 -1.80
C ASP A 64 -1.39 0.43 -2.75
N LYS A 65 -0.24 -0.01 -2.24
CA LYS A 65 0.80 -0.67 -3.02
C LYS A 65 0.53 -2.16 -3.27
N ALA A 66 0.05 -2.89 -2.27
CA ALA A 66 0.10 -4.36 -2.29
C ALA A 66 -1.25 -5.06 -2.11
N LEU A 67 -2.30 -4.37 -1.66
CA LEU A 67 -3.57 -5.02 -1.33
C LEU A 67 -4.20 -5.68 -2.56
N LYS A 68 -4.26 -4.94 -3.68
CA LYS A 68 -4.81 -5.41 -4.96
C LYS A 68 -4.12 -6.69 -5.47
N PRO A 69 -2.78 -6.72 -5.69
CA PRO A 69 -2.11 -7.94 -6.15
C PRO A 69 -2.21 -9.11 -5.16
N VAL A 70 -2.24 -8.85 -3.84
CA VAL A 70 -2.48 -9.90 -2.83
C VAL A 70 -3.86 -10.53 -3.01
N TRP A 71 -4.90 -9.74 -3.22
CA TRP A 71 -6.26 -10.25 -3.45
C TRP A 71 -6.38 -10.98 -4.78
N VAL A 72 -5.74 -10.50 -5.83
CA VAL A 72 -5.66 -11.21 -7.12
C VAL A 72 -5.02 -12.60 -6.93
N ALA A 73 -3.89 -12.67 -6.22
CA ALA A 73 -3.23 -13.94 -5.93
C ALA A 73 -4.12 -14.86 -5.08
N THR A 74 -4.78 -14.31 -4.05
CA THR A 74 -5.67 -15.06 -3.17
C THR A 74 -6.84 -15.67 -3.94
N VAL A 75 -7.53 -14.86 -4.74
CA VAL A 75 -8.67 -15.30 -5.55
C VAL A 75 -8.24 -16.33 -6.60
N ARG A 76 -7.14 -16.09 -7.32
CA ARG A 76 -6.61 -16.99 -8.34
C ARG A 76 -6.30 -18.38 -7.78
N ASN A 77 -5.72 -18.45 -6.58
CA ASN A 77 -5.24 -19.72 -6.02
C ASN A 77 -6.28 -20.44 -5.16
N LEU A 78 -7.22 -19.72 -4.54
CA LEU A 78 -8.16 -20.31 -3.59
C LEU A 78 -9.58 -20.50 -4.14
N LEU A 79 -9.97 -19.80 -5.21
CA LEU A 79 -11.28 -19.97 -5.82
C LEU A 79 -11.20 -20.87 -7.06
N VAL A 80 -12.08 -21.88 -7.10
CA VAL A 80 -12.19 -22.80 -8.23
C VAL A 80 -12.56 -22.04 -9.50
N GLY A 81 -11.79 -22.31 -10.57
CA GLY A 81 -11.98 -21.73 -11.91
C GLY A 81 -11.33 -20.36 -12.12
N MET A 82 -10.62 -19.82 -11.12
CA MET A 82 -9.87 -18.57 -11.23
C MET A 82 -8.38 -18.79 -11.56
N ASP A 83 -7.89 -20.02 -11.71
CA ASP A 83 -6.48 -20.30 -11.97
C ASP A 83 -6.01 -19.81 -13.35
N ALA A 84 -6.89 -19.96 -14.36
CA ALA A 84 -6.63 -19.65 -15.77
C ALA A 84 -7.45 -18.46 -16.31
N ASN A 85 -8.56 -18.10 -15.66
CA ASN A 85 -9.45 -17.03 -16.15
C ASN A 85 -9.54 -15.88 -15.13
N PRO A 86 -8.99 -14.68 -15.44
CA PRO A 86 -9.04 -13.53 -14.56
C PRO A 86 -10.39 -12.79 -14.57
N MET A 87 -11.39 -13.28 -15.29
CA MET A 87 -12.74 -12.72 -15.27
C MET A 87 -13.39 -12.98 -13.92
N PHE A 88 -13.61 -11.92 -13.14
CA PHE A 88 -14.25 -11.99 -11.84
C PHE A 88 -15.65 -11.38 -11.96
N ALA A 89 -16.70 -12.20 -12.02
CA ALA A 89 -18.06 -11.70 -12.20
C ALA A 89 -18.64 -11.16 -10.88
N THR A 90 -19.55 -10.19 -10.95
CA THR A 90 -20.29 -9.66 -9.79
C THR A 90 -21.03 -10.75 -9.00
N THR A 91 -21.56 -11.78 -9.68
CA THR A 91 -22.19 -12.92 -9.00
C THR A 91 -21.20 -13.67 -8.10
N ARG A 92 -19.96 -13.84 -8.56
CA ARG A 92 -18.89 -14.48 -7.77
C ARG A 92 -18.40 -13.55 -6.66
N ARG A 93 -18.35 -12.24 -6.88
CA ARG A 93 -17.99 -11.27 -5.85
C ARG A 93 -18.84 -11.42 -4.58
N HIS A 94 -20.13 -11.69 -4.73
CA HIS A 94 -21.10 -11.90 -3.64
C HIS A 94 -21.30 -13.38 -3.27
N SER A 95 -20.33 -14.24 -3.58
CA SER A 95 -20.38 -15.66 -3.23
C SER A 95 -19.93 -15.92 -1.79
N PRO A 96 -20.49 -16.95 -1.11
CA PRO A 96 -20.07 -17.33 0.24
C PRO A 96 -18.57 -17.63 0.37
N GLU A 97 -17.94 -18.13 -0.70
CA GLU A 97 -16.51 -18.42 -0.74
C GLU A 97 -15.68 -17.13 -0.62
N VAL A 98 -16.08 -16.06 -1.31
CA VAL A 98 -15.40 -14.76 -1.23
C VAL A 98 -15.61 -14.12 0.14
N ASP A 99 -16.82 -14.19 0.69
CA ASP A 99 -17.10 -13.67 2.03
C ASP A 99 -16.28 -14.41 3.11
N LYS A 100 -16.08 -15.73 2.95
CA LYS A 100 -15.20 -16.50 3.82
C LYS A 100 -13.75 -16.05 3.74
N LEU A 101 -13.25 -15.73 2.54
CA LEU A 101 -11.89 -15.20 2.36
C LEU A 101 -11.75 -13.81 3.03
N ILE A 102 -12.74 -12.94 2.88
CA ILE A 102 -12.77 -11.62 3.54
C ILE A 102 -12.77 -11.78 5.05
N GLU A 103 -13.52 -12.73 5.60
CA GLU A 103 -13.55 -12.99 7.03
C GLU A 103 -12.19 -13.49 7.56
N VAL A 104 -11.52 -14.38 6.83
CA VAL A 104 -10.15 -14.83 7.18
C VAL A 104 -9.17 -13.66 7.15
N PHE A 105 -9.27 -12.80 6.13
CA PHE A 105 -8.45 -11.59 6.03
C PHE A 105 -8.73 -10.61 7.18
N ARG A 106 -10.01 -10.39 7.53
CA ARG A 106 -10.42 -9.53 8.64
C ARG A 106 -9.78 -9.98 9.96
N ARG A 107 -9.92 -11.26 10.31
CA ARG A 107 -9.33 -11.80 11.54
C ARG A 107 -7.83 -11.60 11.58
N ARG A 108 -7.14 -11.87 10.47
CA ARG A 108 -5.70 -11.68 10.38
C ARG A 108 -5.29 -10.20 10.48
N ALA A 109 -6.08 -9.29 9.91
CA ALA A 109 -5.84 -7.87 10.04
C ALA A 109 -6.01 -7.41 11.49
N GLU A 110 -7.08 -7.86 12.17
CA GLU A 110 -7.33 -7.58 13.59
C GLU A 110 -6.22 -8.09 14.50
N ASP A 111 -5.72 -9.30 14.25
CA ASP A 111 -4.64 -9.92 15.03
C ASP A 111 -3.30 -9.17 14.90
N ILE A 112 -3.08 -8.48 13.77
CA ILE A 112 -1.81 -7.80 13.46
C ILE A 112 -1.88 -6.32 13.79
N ASP A 113 -2.94 -5.65 13.37
CA ASP A 113 -3.19 -4.22 13.55
C ASP A 113 -4.70 -3.95 13.60
N TYR A 114 -5.25 -3.99 14.82
CA TYR A 114 -6.67 -3.80 15.07
C TYR A 114 -7.18 -2.43 14.57
N GLU A 115 -6.39 -1.36 14.72
CA GLU A 115 -6.80 0.00 14.33
C GLU A 115 -6.95 0.13 12.81
N GLU A 116 -6.04 -0.48 12.05
CA GLU A 116 -6.08 -0.45 10.58
C GLU A 116 -7.02 -1.52 9.97
N SER A 117 -7.45 -2.51 10.75
CA SER A 117 -8.19 -3.67 10.27
C SER A 117 -9.48 -3.33 9.51
N VAL A 118 -10.26 -2.37 10.03
CA VAL A 118 -11.54 -1.96 9.43
C VAL A 118 -11.31 -1.33 8.05
N SER A 119 -10.34 -0.41 7.97
CA SER A 119 -9.97 0.24 6.71
C SER A 119 -9.40 -0.78 5.71
N ALA A 120 -8.56 -1.70 6.17
CA ALA A 120 -8.02 -2.76 5.33
C ALA A 120 -9.09 -3.65 4.71
N VAL A 121 -10.12 -4.03 5.48
CA VAL A 121 -11.24 -4.84 5.00
C VAL A 121 -12.11 -4.07 4.01
N ASN A 122 -12.34 -2.77 4.25
CA ASN A 122 -13.11 -1.92 3.34
C ASN A 122 -12.37 -1.75 2.00
N ASP A 123 -11.07 -1.49 2.03
CA ASP A 123 -10.24 -1.37 0.83
C ASP A 123 -10.19 -2.70 0.05
N ALA A 124 -10.17 -3.84 0.76
CA ALA A 124 -10.23 -5.17 0.17
C ALA A 124 -11.54 -5.41 -0.57
N LYS A 125 -12.68 -5.10 0.08
CA LYS A 125 -14.01 -5.19 -0.52
C LYS A 125 -14.12 -4.30 -1.75
N ALA A 126 -13.69 -3.05 -1.64
CA ALA A 126 -13.70 -2.08 -2.73
C ALA A 126 -12.86 -2.56 -3.92
N ALA A 127 -11.67 -3.13 -3.68
CA ALA A 127 -10.86 -3.70 -4.75
C ALA A 127 -11.56 -4.87 -5.46
N LEU A 128 -12.16 -5.80 -4.71
CA LEU A 128 -12.89 -6.93 -5.29
C LEU A 128 -14.15 -6.46 -6.05
N ASP A 129 -14.84 -5.43 -5.56
CA ASP A 129 -15.98 -4.82 -6.24
C ASP A 129 -15.54 -4.15 -7.56
N GLU A 130 -14.44 -3.40 -7.54
CA GLU A 130 -13.82 -2.78 -8.72
C GLU A 130 -13.45 -3.83 -9.77
N TRP A 131 -12.74 -4.90 -9.38
CA TRP A 131 -12.41 -6.01 -10.29
C TRP A 131 -13.68 -6.65 -10.87
N SER A 132 -14.75 -6.75 -10.07
CA SER A 132 -15.99 -7.38 -10.52
C SER A 132 -16.71 -6.64 -11.65
N GLN A 133 -16.39 -5.36 -11.83
CA GLN A 133 -16.96 -4.49 -12.86
C GLN A 133 -16.17 -4.56 -14.18
N TRP A 134 -14.98 -5.18 -14.20
CA TRP A 134 -14.13 -5.21 -15.38
C TRP A 134 -14.55 -6.32 -16.33
N THR A 135 -15.04 -5.95 -17.51
CA THR A 135 -15.63 -6.89 -18.49
C THR A 135 -14.63 -7.39 -19.55
N ALA A 136 -13.42 -6.85 -19.58
CA ALA A 136 -12.45 -7.07 -20.65
C ALA A 136 -11.05 -7.49 -20.15
N VAL A 137 -10.99 -8.32 -19.11
CA VAL A 137 -9.74 -8.86 -18.53
C VAL A 137 -9.43 -10.23 -19.12
N ARG A 138 -8.21 -10.42 -19.62
CA ARG A 138 -7.73 -11.70 -20.19
C ARG A 138 -6.47 -12.24 -19.53
N ASP A 139 -5.62 -11.35 -19.03
CA ASP A 139 -4.35 -11.72 -18.40
C ASP A 139 -4.38 -11.30 -16.92
N TYR A 140 -3.88 -12.17 -16.03
CA TYR A 140 -3.62 -11.77 -14.65
C TYR A 140 -2.50 -10.73 -14.57
N TRP A 141 -1.41 -10.96 -15.30
CA TRP A 141 -0.26 -10.08 -15.38
C TRP A 141 0.39 -10.19 -16.76
N LYS A 142 0.40 -9.08 -17.51
CA LYS A 142 1.07 -8.94 -18.80
C LYS A 142 1.21 -7.45 -19.16
N ASP A 143 2.42 -6.91 -19.01
CA ASP A 143 2.68 -5.47 -19.20
C ASP A 143 2.31 -4.96 -20.59
N SER A 144 2.59 -5.77 -21.62
CA SER A 144 2.28 -5.44 -23.01
C SER A 144 0.79 -5.48 -23.37
N SER A 145 -0.04 -6.14 -22.55
CA SER A 145 -1.46 -6.36 -22.85
C SER A 145 -2.32 -5.21 -22.34
N ASN A 146 -3.24 -4.72 -23.15
CA ASN A 146 -4.24 -3.73 -22.70
C ASN A 146 -5.39 -4.37 -21.92
N GLN A 147 -5.42 -5.71 -21.80
CA GLN A 147 -6.44 -6.50 -21.10
C GLN A 147 -5.86 -7.20 -19.87
N SER A 148 -4.77 -6.65 -19.32
CA SER A 148 -4.12 -7.19 -18.13
C SER A 148 -4.69 -6.57 -16.86
N LEU A 149 -5.02 -7.44 -15.90
CA LEU A 149 -5.48 -7.02 -14.57
C LEU A 149 -4.38 -6.28 -13.82
N LEU A 150 -3.18 -6.86 -13.76
CA LEU A 150 -2.00 -6.29 -13.13
C LEU A 150 -0.95 -5.93 -14.18
N LYS A 151 -0.19 -4.86 -13.91
CA LYS A 151 1.06 -4.54 -14.60
C LYS A 151 2.11 -4.11 -13.60
N SER A 152 3.38 -4.26 -13.97
CA SER A 152 4.51 -3.76 -13.20
C SER A 152 4.35 -2.26 -12.89
N ALA A 153 4.63 -1.91 -11.64
CA ALA A 153 4.64 -0.52 -11.19
C ALA A 153 5.63 0.34 -12.00
N GLU A 154 6.80 -0.21 -12.30
CA GLU A 154 7.86 0.41 -13.11
C GLU A 154 7.39 0.64 -14.55
N TYR A 155 6.74 -0.37 -15.16
CA TYR A 155 6.17 -0.23 -16.50
C TYR A 155 5.11 0.88 -16.57
N LEU A 156 4.22 0.95 -15.58
CA LEU A 156 3.19 1.99 -15.51
C LEU A 156 3.79 3.37 -15.23
N ALA A 157 4.81 3.47 -14.37
CA ALA A 157 5.51 4.72 -14.10
C ALA A 157 6.21 5.25 -15.36
N ALA A 158 6.91 4.39 -16.10
CA ALA A 158 7.56 4.77 -17.36
C ALA A 158 6.55 5.28 -18.40
N ARG A 159 5.40 4.62 -18.54
CA ARG A 159 4.33 5.07 -19.46
C ARG A 159 3.74 6.41 -19.07
N ARG A 160 3.50 6.64 -17.77
CA ARG A 160 2.99 7.93 -17.27
C ARG A 160 4.00 9.05 -17.51
N ALA A 161 5.28 8.79 -17.27
CA ALA A 161 6.37 9.73 -17.55
C ALA A 161 6.44 10.08 -19.05
N ALA A 162 6.17 9.12 -19.92
CA ALA A 162 6.06 9.33 -21.37
C ALA A 162 4.72 9.94 -21.84
N GLY A 163 3.81 10.31 -20.92
CA GLY A 163 2.50 10.87 -21.25
C GLY A 163 1.50 9.88 -21.88
N LEU A 164 1.76 8.57 -21.78
CA LEU A 164 0.93 7.52 -22.37
C LEU A 164 -0.19 7.10 -21.42
N GLN A 165 -1.39 6.90 -21.97
CA GLN A 165 -2.52 6.32 -21.25
C GLN A 165 -2.22 4.88 -20.82
N THR A 166 -2.58 4.51 -19.58
CA THR A 166 -2.27 3.19 -19.01
C THR A 166 -3.42 2.18 -19.06
N GLY A 167 -4.62 2.62 -19.44
CA GLY A 167 -5.84 1.79 -19.43
C GLY A 167 -6.32 1.44 -18.02
N HIS A 168 -7.40 0.64 -17.93
CA HIS A 168 -7.91 0.10 -16.68
C HIS A 168 -7.07 -1.11 -16.25
N THR A 169 -6.09 -0.86 -15.39
CA THR A 169 -5.17 -1.88 -14.87
C THR A 169 -4.66 -1.44 -13.51
N TRP A 170 -4.27 -2.40 -12.68
CA TRP A 170 -3.69 -2.11 -11.39
C TRP A 170 -2.18 -2.26 -11.41
N SER A 171 -1.54 -1.40 -10.63
CA SER A 171 -0.09 -1.46 -10.41
C SER A 171 0.23 -2.56 -9.42
N ALA A 172 1.20 -3.40 -9.75
CA ALA A 172 1.77 -4.38 -8.85
C ALA A 172 3.29 -4.18 -8.78
N PRO A 173 3.87 -4.04 -7.58
CA PRO A 173 5.31 -3.91 -7.44
C PRO A 173 5.99 -5.25 -7.75
N ASN A 174 7.15 -5.19 -8.40
CA ASN A 174 8.02 -6.36 -8.54
C ASN A 174 8.70 -6.71 -7.20
N SER A 175 8.82 -5.73 -6.31
CA SER A 175 9.48 -5.85 -5.02
C SER A 175 8.80 -4.95 -3.97
N MET A 176 8.59 -5.51 -2.78
CA MET A 176 8.11 -4.75 -1.64
C MET A 176 9.22 -3.97 -0.94
N ARG A 177 10.49 -4.16 -1.33
CA ARG A 177 11.64 -3.45 -0.74
C ARG A 177 11.78 -2.03 -1.26
N ASP A 178 11.39 -1.81 -2.51
CA ASP A 178 11.57 -0.52 -3.18
C ASP A 178 10.39 0.39 -2.86
N VAL A 179 10.64 1.65 -2.49
CA VAL A 179 9.56 2.56 -2.04
C VAL A 179 8.75 3.06 -3.22
N GLU A 180 9.42 3.42 -4.31
CA GLU A 180 8.83 3.92 -5.55
C GLU A 180 9.33 3.12 -6.76
N PRO A 181 8.51 2.99 -7.82
CA PRO A 181 8.96 2.40 -9.07
C PRO A 181 10.08 3.24 -9.70
N SER A 182 11.23 2.62 -9.96
CA SER A 182 12.30 3.25 -10.72
C SER A 182 11.97 3.27 -12.22
N VAL A 183 12.37 4.34 -12.89
CA VAL A 183 12.24 4.49 -14.35
C VAL A 183 13.60 4.89 -14.91
N ASP A 184 14.10 4.12 -15.86
CA ASP A 184 15.30 4.47 -16.60
C ASP A 184 14.97 5.54 -17.65
N PHE A 185 15.69 6.65 -17.63
CA PHE A 185 15.57 7.71 -18.64
C PHE A 185 16.76 7.66 -19.57
N PHE A 186 16.51 7.75 -20.88
CA PHE A 186 17.54 7.91 -21.89
C PHE A 186 17.48 9.34 -22.44
N LEU A 187 18.57 10.09 -22.30
CA LEU A 187 18.76 11.35 -23.01
C LEU A 187 19.02 11.01 -24.47
N LYS A 188 18.17 11.53 -25.35
CA LYS A 188 18.34 11.43 -26.79
C LYS A 188 19.02 12.71 -27.24
N ASP A 189 20.25 12.59 -27.76
CA ASP A 189 20.98 13.70 -28.41
C ASP A 189 20.22 14.25 -29.61
#